data_AF-R0K8G5-F1
#
_entry.id   AF-R0K8G5-F1
#
_cell.length_a   1.000
_cell.length_b   1.000
_cell.length_c   1.000
_cell.angle_alpha   90.00
_cell.angle_beta   90.00
_cell.angle_gamma   90.00
#
_symmetry.space_group_name_H-M   'P 1'
#
loop_
_entity.id
_entity.type
_entity.pdbx_description
1 polymer ?
#
loop_
_entity_poly.entity_id
_entity_poly.type
_entity_poly.pdbx_seq_one_letter_code
_entity_poly.pdbx_strand_id
1 'polypeptide(L)'
;MNANDQVREVCGQLAADPHLKGGYNAIGFSQGGQFLRAVAQRCPSPPMLNLISVGGQHQGVFGFPRCPGESSHICDWIRKTLDLGAYTPAVQEHLVQAEYWHDPLREEDYRKSSIFLADINQERVRSCPVR
;
A
#
# COMPACT_ATOMS: atom_id res chain seq x y z
N MET A 1 5.63 6.53 -10.45
CA MET A 1 5.75 6.77 -8.99
C MET A 1 4.90 5.73 -8.31
N ASN A 2 5.55 4.80 -7.62
CA ASN A 2 4.88 3.72 -6.89
C ASN A 2 4.47 4.19 -5.47
N ALA A 3 3.81 3.35 -4.68
CA ALA A 3 3.39 3.70 -3.32
C ALA A 3 4.59 3.88 -2.37
N ASN A 4 5.70 3.19 -2.60
CA ASN A 4 6.92 3.37 -1.80
C ASN A 4 7.52 4.77 -1.97
N ASP A 5 7.52 5.30 -3.18
CA ASP A 5 7.97 6.66 -3.49
C ASP A 5 7.06 7.70 -2.86
N GLN A 6 5.73 7.52 -2.95
CA GLN A 6 4.76 8.40 -2.31
C GLN A 6 4.95 8.46 -0.79
N VAL A 7 5.17 7.31 -0.14
CA VAL A 7 5.45 7.28 1.30
C VAL A 7 6.76 8.01 1.62
N ARG A 8 7.81 7.81 0.82
CA ARG A 8 9.11 8.51 1.02
C ARG A 8 8.95 10.02 0.89
N GLU A 9 8.20 10.48 -0.10
CA GLU A 9 7.91 11.88 -0.32
C GLU A 9 7.14 12.48 0.87
N VAL A 10 6.08 11.82 1.33
CA VAL A 10 5.28 12.26 2.49
C VAL A 10 6.12 12.28 3.76
N CYS A 11 6.98 11.28 4.01
CA CYS A 11 7.90 11.32 5.14
C CYS A 11 8.82 12.55 5.10
N GLY A 12 9.31 12.94 3.91
CA GLY A 12 10.10 14.15 3.71
C GLY A 12 9.31 15.43 4.00
N GLN A 13 8.06 15.51 3.51
CA GLN A 13 7.16 16.63 3.77
C GLN A 13 6.86 16.78 5.27
N LEU A 14 6.54 15.69 5.95
CA LEU A 14 6.24 15.67 7.39
C LEU A 14 7.46 16.08 8.23
N ALA A 15 8.66 15.62 7.86
CA ALA A 15 9.90 15.98 8.54
C ALA A 15 10.30 17.45 8.35
N ALA A 16 9.93 18.04 7.21
CA ALA A 16 10.22 19.44 6.91
C ALA A 16 9.28 20.43 7.62
N ASP A 17 8.09 20.00 8.06
CA ASP A 17 7.11 20.88 8.68
C ASP A 17 7.40 21.09 10.19
N PRO A 18 7.78 22.31 10.62
CA PRO A 18 8.07 22.58 12.02
C PRO A 18 6.85 22.45 12.93
N HIS A 19 5.62 22.60 12.42
CA HIS A 19 4.40 22.49 13.23
C HIS A 19 4.09 21.05 13.64
N LEU A 20 4.64 20.06 12.93
CA LEU A 20 4.39 18.64 13.20
C LEU A 20 5.42 18.04 14.17
N LYS A 21 6.46 18.79 14.56
CA LYS A 21 7.53 18.32 15.46
C LYS A 21 7.03 17.79 16.81
N GLY A 22 5.95 18.37 17.34
CA GLY A 22 5.31 17.93 18.59
C GLY A 22 4.47 16.66 18.46
N GLY A 23 4.37 16.11 17.25
CA GLY A 23 3.51 14.99 16.91
C GLY A 23 2.23 15.42 16.20
N TYR A 24 1.63 14.49 15.48
CA TYR A 24 0.45 14.74 14.66
C TYR A 24 -0.53 13.57 14.66
N ASN A 25 -1.80 13.86 14.48
CA ASN A 25 -2.80 12.83 14.14
C ASN A 25 -2.90 12.71 12.63
N ALA A 26 -3.22 11.51 12.15
CA ALA A 26 -3.33 11.22 10.73
C ALA A 26 -4.70 10.59 10.42
N ILE A 27 -5.33 11.02 9.32
CA ILE A 27 -6.60 10.46 8.85
C ILE A 27 -6.42 10.03 7.40
N GLY A 28 -6.58 8.73 7.14
CA GLY A 28 -6.45 8.14 5.81
C GLY A 28 -7.79 7.65 5.29
N PHE A 29 -8.19 8.10 4.11
CA PHE A 29 -9.40 7.64 3.43
C PHE A 29 -9.07 6.59 2.36
N SER A 30 -9.82 5.50 2.32
CA SER A 30 -9.61 4.41 1.37
C SER A 30 -8.13 3.97 1.37
N GLN A 31 -7.44 3.94 0.23
CA GLN A 31 -6.04 3.53 0.17
C GLN A 31 -5.09 4.36 1.05
N GLY A 32 -5.47 5.61 1.36
CA GLY A 32 -4.71 6.48 2.25
C GLY A 32 -4.55 5.90 3.67
N GLY A 33 -5.44 5.01 4.10
CA GLY A 33 -5.34 4.31 5.38
C GLY A 33 -4.08 3.46 5.47
N GLN A 34 -3.85 2.55 4.51
CA GLN A 34 -2.63 1.73 4.50
C GLN A 34 -1.37 2.54 4.15
N PHE A 35 -1.49 3.66 3.44
CA PHE A 35 -0.35 4.53 3.16
C PHE A 35 0.13 5.25 4.41
N LEU A 36 -0.79 5.81 5.22
CA LEU A 36 -0.43 6.41 6.49
C LEU A 36 0.03 5.38 7.52
N ARG A 37 -0.50 4.15 7.47
CA ARG A 37 0.09 3.03 8.23
C ARG A 37 1.55 2.77 7.83
N ALA A 38 1.86 2.79 6.53
CA ALA A 38 3.24 2.65 6.05
C ALA A 38 4.15 3.81 6.52
N VAL A 39 3.64 5.05 6.54
CA VAL A 39 4.33 6.21 7.13
C VAL A 39 4.66 5.93 8.61
N ALA A 40 3.68 5.50 9.40
CA ALA A 40 3.89 5.18 10.81
C ALA A 40 4.95 4.09 11.03
N GLN A 41 5.00 3.08 10.16
CA GLN A 41 5.99 1.98 10.24
C GLN A 41 7.40 2.39 9.77
N ARG A 42 7.52 3.31 8.80
CA ARG A 42 8.78 3.59 8.10
C ARG A 42 9.48 4.88 8.54
N CYS A 43 8.72 5.91 8.95
CA CYS A 43 9.28 7.18 9.40
C CYS A 43 8.64 7.62 10.73
N PRO A 44 9.16 7.14 11.87
CA PRO A 44 8.58 7.41 13.19
C PRO A 44 8.79 8.85 13.71
N SER A 45 9.43 9.73 12.92
CA SER A 45 9.71 11.12 13.29
C SER A 45 9.32 12.07 12.15
N PRO A 46 8.46 13.08 12.38
CA PRO A 46 7.77 13.37 13.64
C PRO A 46 6.79 12.25 14.08
N PRO A 47 6.45 12.17 15.38
CA PRO A 47 5.66 11.05 15.88
C PRO A 47 4.18 11.15 15.46
N MET A 48 3.68 10.13 14.78
CA MET A 48 2.23 9.96 14.59
C MET A 48 1.59 9.52 15.91
N LEU A 49 0.62 10.27 16.40
CA LEU A 49 -0.06 10.04 17.68
C LEU A 49 -1.24 9.09 17.52
N ASN A 50 -2.21 9.46 16.66
CA ASN A 50 -3.35 8.63 16.33
C ASN A 50 -3.47 8.47 14.81
N LEU A 51 -3.80 7.25 14.38
CA LEU A 51 -4.16 6.94 12.99
C LEU A 51 -5.65 6.60 12.93
N ILE A 52 -6.40 7.37 12.14
CA ILE A 52 -7.79 7.06 11.79
C ILE A 52 -7.81 6.56 10.35
N SER A 53 -8.17 5.29 10.17
CA SER A 53 -8.32 4.66 8.85
C SER A 53 -9.80 4.57 8.48
N VAL A 54 -10.22 5.35 7.49
CA VAL A 54 -11.61 5.41 7.02
C VAL A 54 -11.73 4.54 5.77
N GLY A 55 -12.10 3.27 5.98
CA GLY A 55 -12.30 2.30 4.89
C GLY A 55 -11.00 1.81 4.24
N GLY A 56 -9.87 1.86 4.95
CA GLY A 56 -8.57 1.41 4.44
C GLY A 56 -8.46 -0.09 4.25
N GLN A 57 -7.70 -0.50 3.22
CA GLN A 57 -7.54 -1.89 2.82
C GLN A 57 -6.23 -2.45 3.37
N HIS A 58 -6.16 -2.64 4.69
CA HIS A 58 -4.91 -3.03 5.36
C HIS A 58 -4.42 -4.45 5.01
N GLN A 59 -5.29 -5.32 4.53
CA GLN A 59 -4.97 -6.63 3.97
C GLN A 59 -5.05 -6.65 2.43
N GLY A 60 -5.04 -5.48 1.79
CA GLY A 60 -5.17 -5.38 0.35
C GLY A 60 -6.57 -5.68 -0.15
N VAL A 61 -6.66 -5.94 -1.45
CA VAL A 61 -7.92 -6.26 -2.14
C VAL A 61 -7.73 -7.46 -3.07
N PHE A 62 -8.79 -8.24 -3.22
CA PHE A 62 -8.90 -9.33 -4.19
C PHE A 62 -10.22 -9.23 -4.95
N GLY A 63 -10.33 -8.19 -5.77
CA GLY A 63 -11.51 -7.88 -6.57
C GLY A 63 -12.06 -6.48 -6.34
N PHE A 64 -12.77 -5.95 -7.33
CA PHE A 64 -13.43 -4.65 -7.27
C PHE A 64 -14.95 -4.83 -7.12
N PRO A 65 -15.58 -4.37 -6.01
CA PRO A 65 -17.02 -4.40 -5.87
C PRO A 65 -17.68 -3.53 -6.95
N ARG A 66 -18.65 -4.07 -7.69
CA ARG A 66 -19.41 -3.35 -8.73
C ARG A 66 -18.54 -2.75 -9.85
N CYS A 67 -17.61 -3.53 -10.36
CA CYS A 67 -16.95 -3.26 -11.63
C CYS A 67 -17.54 -4.20 -12.71
N PRO A 68 -18.83 -4.03 -13.12
CA PRO A 68 -19.33 -4.77 -14.26
C PRO A 68 -18.50 -4.31 -15.46
N GLY A 69 -17.87 -5.25 -16.17
CA GLY A 69 -16.99 -4.95 -17.30
C GLY A 69 -17.64 -4.12 -18.42
N GLU A 70 -18.94 -3.84 -18.31
CA GLU A 70 -19.75 -3.04 -19.21
C GLU A 70 -19.76 -1.53 -18.91
N SER A 71 -19.46 -1.06 -17.69
CA SER A 71 -19.66 0.37 -17.32
C SER A 71 -18.40 1.25 -17.28
N SER A 72 -17.20 0.68 -17.41
CA SER A 72 -15.96 1.45 -17.51
C SER A 72 -14.81 0.63 -18.08
N HIS A 73 -14.30 1.04 -19.25
CA HIS A 73 -13.14 0.41 -19.90
C HIS A 73 -11.90 0.35 -18.99
N ILE A 74 -11.73 1.34 -18.11
CA ILE A 74 -10.63 1.42 -17.15
C ILE A 74 -10.74 0.29 -16.12
N CYS A 75 -11.96 0.03 -15.67
CA CYS A 75 -12.27 -0.93 -14.63
C CYS A 75 -12.04 -2.37 -15.14
N ASP A 76 -12.45 -2.63 -16.39
CA ASP A 76 -12.27 -3.91 -17.06
C ASP A 76 -10.80 -4.15 -17.47
N TRP A 77 -10.08 -3.08 -17.83
CA TRP A 77 -8.64 -3.12 -18.10
C TRP A 77 -7.82 -3.40 -16.83
N ILE A 78 -8.14 -2.75 -15.71
CA ILE A 78 -7.49 -2.99 -14.41
C ILE A 78 -7.70 -4.44 -13.99
N ARG A 79 -8.94 -4.96 -14.08
CA ARG A 79 -9.25 -6.36 -13.76
C ARG A 79 -8.40 -7.33 -14.59
N LYS A 80 -8.42 -7.21 -15.92
CA LYS A 80 -7.64 -8.08 -16.83
C LYS A 80 -6.14 -7.99 -16.58
N THR A 81 -5.63 -6.78 -16.28
CA THR A 81 -4.20 -6.56 -16.01
C THR A 81 -3.80 -7.18 -14.67
N LEU A 82 -4.66 -7.12 -13.66
CA LEU A 82 -4.38 -7.69 -12.34
C LEU A 82 -4.49 -9.22 -12.34
N ASP A 83 -5.48 -9.80 -13.04
CA ASP A 83 -5.65 -11.25 -13.15
C ASP A 83 -4.46 -11.94 -13.86
N LEU A 84 -3.81 -11.27 -14.81
CA LEU A 84 -2.75 -11.85 -15.64
C LEU A 84 -1.33 -11.38 -15.29
N GLY A 85 -1.18 -10.23 -14.64
CA GLY A 85 0.12 -9.55 -14.56
C GLY A 85 0.35 -8.67 -13.33
N ALA A 86 -0.51 -8.72 -12.30
CA ALA A 86 -0.35 -7.89 -11.08
C ALA A 86 1.07 -7.96 -10.50
N TYR A 87 1.68 -9.14 -10.50
CA TYR A 87 2.98 -9.41 -9.88
C TYR A 87 4.18 -9.26 -10.81
N THR A 88 3.99 -8.72 -12.02
CA THR A 88 5.14 -8.41 -12.89
C THR A 88 5.86 -7.14 -12.39
N PRO A 89 7.20 -7.04 -12.49
CA PRO A 89 7.93 -5.88 -12.00
C PRO A 89 7.46 -4.56 -12.61
N ALA A 90 7.13 -4.55 -13.90
CA ALA A 90 6.65 -3.35 -14.59
C ALA A 90 5.30 -2.87 -14.04
N VAL A 91 4.37 -3.78 -13.74
CA VAL A 91 3.05 -3.43 -13.20
C VAL A 91 3.17 -2.99 -11.75
N GLN A 92 3.94 -3.70 -10.92
CA GLN A 92 4.20 -3.29 -9.53
C GLN A 92 4.80 -1.89 -9.42
N GLU A 93 5.67 -1.48 -10.35
CA GLU A 93 6.36 -0.19 -10.30
C GLU A 93 5.50 1.00 -10.81
N HIS A 94 4.45 0.72 -11.60
CA HIS A 94 3.68 1.76 -12.29
C HIS A 94 2.19 1.79 -11.93
N LEU A 95 1.64 0.75 -11.28
CA LEU A 95 0.23 0.65 -10.93
C LEU A 95 0.03 0.48 -9.42
N VAL A 96 -0.34 1.57 -8.76
CA VAL A 96 -0.54 1.63 -7.30
C VAL A 96 -1.50 0.56 -6.78
N GLN A 97 -2.57 0.26 -7.52
CA GLN A 97 -3.54 -0.78 -7.16
C GLN A 97 -2.93 -2.19 -7.12
N ALA A 98 -1.93 -2.46 -7.96
CA ALA A 98 -1.23 -3.75 -7.97
C ALA A 98 -0.36 -3.94 -6.72
N GLU A 99 0.16 -2.85 -6.15
CA GLU A 99 1.07 -2.90 -5.01
C GLU A 99 0.39 -3.36 -3.70
N TYR A 100 -0.94 -3.25 -3.64
CA TYR A 100 -1.78 -3.82 -2.58
C TYR A 100 -2.84 -4.81 -3.10
N TRP A 101 -2.64 -5.34 -4.30
CA TRP A 101 -3.35 -6.54 -4.74
C TRP A 101 -2.86 -7.73 -3.93
N HIS A 102 -3.81 -8.46 -3.34
CA HIS A 102 -3.53 -9.60 -2.49
C HIS A 102 -4.33 -10.78 -3.00
N ASP A 103 -3.66 -11.68 -3.72
CA ASP A 103 -4.27 -12.89 -4.29
C ASP A 103 -4.16 -14.04 -3.29
N PRO A 104 -5.26 -14.40 -2.58
CA PRO A 104 -5.24 -15.48 -1.59
C PRO A 104 -5.12 -16.87 -2.22
N LEU A 105 -5.33 -17.00 -3.54
CA LEU A 105 -5.18 -18.27 -4.28
C LEU A 105 -3.72 -18.49 -4.69
N ARG A 106 -2.93 -17.42 -4.80
CA ARG A 106 -1.50 -17.42 -5.17
C ARG A 106 -0.66 -16.66 -4.16
N GLU A 107 -0.83 -17.02 -2.90
CA GLU A 107 -0.20 -16.35 -1.75
C GLU A 107 1.32 -16.26 -1.88
N GLU A 108 2.00 -17.30 -2.38
CA GLU A 108 3.46 -17.25 -2.56
C GLU A 108 3.90 -16.18 -3.55
N ASP A 109 3.16 -15.99 -4.65
CA ASP A 109 3.48 -14.98 -5.65
C ASP A 109 3.25 -13.58 -5.10
N TYR A 110 2.18 -13.40 -4.32
CA TYR A 110 1.94 -12.19 -3.54
C TYR A 110 3.11 -11.86 -2.62
N ARG A 111 3.50 -12.79 -1.74
CA ARG A 111 4.58 -12.58 -0.77
C ARG A 111 5.92 -12.24 -1.42
N LYS A 112 6.25 -12.91 -2.54
CA LYS A 112 7.51 -12.72 -3.28
C LYS A 112 7.53 -11.42 -4.08
N SER A 113 6.40 -11.01 -4.65
CA SER A 113 6.37 -10.00 -5.72
C SER A 113 5.72 -8.69 -5.34
N SER A 114 4.83 -8.65 -4.34
CA SER A 114 4.25 -7.38 -3.86
C SER A 114 5.36 -6.48 -3.32
N ILE A 115 5.51 -5.29 -3.93
CA ILE A 115 6.58 -4.35 -3.54
C ILE A 115 6.22 -3.47 -2.35
N PHE A 116 4.95 -3.45 -1.95
CA PHE A 116 4.44 -2.58 -0.89
C PHE A 116 3.74 -3.36 0.22
N LEU A 117 2.58 -3.97 -0.06
CA LEU A 117 1.72 -4.55 0.97
C LEU A 117 2.40 -5.71 1.71
N ALA A 118 3.09 -6.60 1.00
CA ALA A 118 3.83 -7.70 1.63
C ALA A 118 4.98 -7.21 2.53
N ASP A 119 5.60 -6.08 2.23
CA ASP A 119 6.65 -5.48 3.07
C ASP A 119 6.05 -4.90 4.37
N ILE A 120 5.03 -4.06 4.26
CA ILE A 120 4.40 -3.43 5.44
C ILE A 120 3.56 -4.41 6.29
N ASN A 121 3.31 -5.62 5.79
CA ASN A 121 2.66 -6.71 6.51
C ASN A 121 3.64 -7.80 6.99
N GLN A 122 4.95 -7.60 6.84
CA GLN A 122 5.97 -8.55 7.32
C GLN A 122 5.90 -9.95 6.66
N GLU A 123 5.35 -10.04 5.45
CA GLU A 123 5.11 -11.31 4.74
C GLU A 123 6.35 -11.84 4.01
N ARG A 124 7.37 -11.00 3.84
CA ARG A 124 8.66 -11.44 3.30
C ARG A 124 9.42 -12.18 4.39
N VAL A 125 9.84 -13.41 4.10
CA VAL A 125 10.76 -14.18 4.96
C VAL A 125 12.06 -13.40 5.08
N ARG A 126 12.14 -12.53 6.10
CA ARG A 126 13.40 -12.07 6.65
C ARG A 126 13.68 -13.01 7.81
N SER A 127 14.80 -13.72 7.76
CA SER A 127 15.33 -14.40 8.94
C SER A 127 15.45 -13.35 10.05
N CYS A 128 14.49 -13.33 10.97
CA CYS A 128 14.57 -12.46 12.13
C CYS A 128 15.76 -12.97 12.95
N PRO A 129 16.84 -12.19 13.15
CA PRO A 129 17.83 -12.56 14.14
C PRO A 129 17.10 -12.55 15.47
N VAL A 130 16.89 -13.74 16.04
CA VAL A 130 16.40 -13.89 17.41
C VAL A 130 17.40 -13.13 18.29
N ARG A 131 16.95 -12.07 18.96
CA ARG A 131 17.74 -11.37 19.99
C ARG A 131 17.91 -12.27 21.20
#